data_AF-A0A2U9PSZ8-F1
#
_entry.id   AF-A0A2U9PSZ8-F1
#
_cell.length_a   1.000
_cell.length_b   1.000
_cell.length_c   1.000
_cell.angle_alpha   90.00
_cell.angle_beta   90.00
_cell.angle_gamma   90.00
#
_symmetry.space_group_name_H-M   'P 1'
#
loop_
_entity.id
_entity.type
_entity.pdbx_description
1 polymer ?
#
loop_
_entity_poly.entity_id
_entity_poly.type
_entity_poly.pdbx_seq_one_letter_code
_entity_poly.pdbx_strand_id
1 'polypeptide(L)'
;MLRGNLLSRKTRGEPPRASDPTPVELGHLTGRVTVAVGEHDIPDFHTGGQALVDATGAGQLAVIPGAAHLVPLDQPLWTCGLIQGLMRDGATVPVAR
;
A
#
# COMPACT_ATOMS: atom_id res chain seq x y z
N MET A 1 22.75 4.89 18.14
CA MET A 1 21.95 3.77 17.59
C MET A 1 22.49 3.28 16.24
N LEU A 2 22.81 4.16 15.29
CA LEU A 2 23.30 3.77 13.94
C LEU A 2 24.56 2.88 13.94
N ARG A 3 25.57 3.20 14.76
CA ARG A 3 26.84 2.45 14.84
C ARG A 3 26.66 1.00 15.29
N GLY A 4 25.75 0.74 16.23
CA GLY A 4 25.45 -0.61 16.72
C GLY A 4 24.77 -1.50 15.67
N ASN A 5 23.85 -0.91 14.89
CA ASN A 5 23.19 -1.60 13.79
C ASN A 5 24.17 -1.94 12.66
N LEU A 6 25.08 -1.01 12.31
CA LEU A 6 26.11 -1.24 11.30
C LEU A 6 27.10 -2.35 11.71
N LEU A 7 27.56 -2.34 12.97
CA LEU A 7 28.43 -3.39 13.50
C LEU A 7 27.71 -4.75 13.54
N SER A 8 26.42 -4.78 13.86
CA SER A 8 25.62 -6.01 13.86
C SER A 8 25.42 -6.59 12.46
N ARG A 9 25.15 -5.74 11.45
CA ARG A 9 25.08 -6.17 10.04
C ARG A 9 26.42 -6.70 9.53
N LYS A 10 27.52 -6.05 9.90
CA LYS A 10 28.87 -6.47 9.51
C LYS A 10 29.26 -7.83 10.12
N THR A 11 28.82 -8.11 11.34
CA THR A 11 29.15 -9.36 12.06
C THR A 11 28.24 -10.53 11.70
N ARG A 12 26.96 -10.29 11.34
CA ARG A 12 25.97 -11.34 11.04
C ARG A 12 25.68 -11.52 9.55
N GLY A 13 26.25 -10.67 8.69
CA GLY A 13 25.86 -10.56 7.29
C GLY A 13 24.51 -9.85 7.14
N GLU A 14 24.19 -9.45 5.91
CA GLU A 14 22.82 -9.05 5.59
C GLU A 14 21.95 -10.30 5.42
N PRO A 15 20.70 -10.27 5.90
CA PRO A 15 19.75 -11.31 5.57
C PRO A 15 19.62 -11.41 4.04
N PRO A 16 19.42 -12.63 3.49
CA PRO A 16 19.21 -12.80 2.06
C PRO A 16 18.08 -11.88 1.60
N ARG A 17 18.32 -11.16 0.50
CA ARG A 17 17.27 -10.35 -0.11
C ARG A 17 16.17 -11.30 -0.59
N ALA A 18 14.96 -11.13 -0.05
CA ALA A 18 13.80 -11.84 -0.58
C ALA A 18 13.52 -11.34 -2.01
N SER A 19 12.96 -12.20 -2.84
CA SER A 19 12.39 -11.76 -4.12
C SER A 19 11.30 -10.73 -3.86
N ASP A 20 11.21 -9.73 -4.74
CA ASP A 20 10.12 -8.77 -4.66
C ASP A 20 8.81 -9.51 -4.96
N PRO A 21 7.74 -9.28 -4.17
CA PRO A 21 6.46 -9.91 -4.41
C PRO A 21 5.90 -9.42 -5.74
N THR A 22 5.27 -10.32 -6.49
CA THR A 22 4.60 -9.97 -7.74
C THR A 22 3.14 -9.61 -7.45
N PRO A 23 2.57 -8.55 -8.07
CA PRO A 23 1.18 -8.17 -7.80
C PRO A 23 0.17 -9.31 -7.96
N VAL A 24 0.40 -10.23 -8.91
CA VAL A 24 -0.47 -11.39 -9.16
C VAL A 24 -0.62 -12.30 -7.95
N GLU A 25 0.39 -12.37 -7.07
CA GLU A 25 0.33 -13.16 -5.84
C GLU A 25 -0.73 -12.62 -4.87
N LEU A 26 -1.17 -11.36 -5.02
CA LEU A 26 -2.19 -10.74 -4.17
C LEU A 26 -3.63 -11.10 -4.56
N GLY A 27 -3.85 -11.84 -5.65
CA GLY A 27 -5.19 -12.20 -6.11
C GLY A 27 -6.00 -13.11 -5.16
N HIS A 28 -5.36 -13.67 -4.14
CA HIS A 28 -6.02 -14.47 -3.10
C HIS A 28 -6.56 -13.64 -1.93
N LEU A 29 -6.29 -12.33 -1.88
CA LEU A 29 -6.78 -11.47 -0.82
C LEU A 29 -8.31 -11.36 -0.88
N THR A 30 -9.00 -11.78 0.17
CA THR A 30 -10.47 -11.75 0.26
C THR A 30 -11.01 -10.49 0.94
N GLY A 31 -10.12 -9.62 1.41
CA GLY A 31 -10.45 -8.36 2.05
C GLY A 31 -10.70 -7.24 1.06
N ARG A 32 -11.22 -6.12 1.54
CA ARG A 32 -11.29 -4.90 0.74
C ARG A 32 -9.90 -4.30 0.61
N VAL A 33 -9.58 -3.90 -0.61
CA VAL A 33 -8.29 -3.27 -0.93
C VAL A 33 -8.56 -1.91 -1.54
N THR A 34 -7.82 -0.92 -1.07
CA THR A 34 -7.72 0.41 -1.67
C THR A 34 -6.26 0.63 -2.00
N VAL A 35 -5.99 1.07 -3.23
CA VAL A 35 -4.64 1.43 -3.67
C VAL A 35 -4.63 2.93 -3.93
N ALA A 36 -3.64 3.64 -3.36
CA ALA A 36 -3.50 5.07 -3.51
C ALA A 36 -2.05 5.46 -3.78
N VAL A 37 -1.85 6.49 -4.61
CA VAL A 37 -0.55 7.08 -4.95
C VAL A 37 -0.63 8.61 -4.92
N GLY A 38 0.49 9.29 -4.73
CA GLY A 38 0.54 10.75 -4.85
C GLY A 38 0.51 11.18 -6.32
N GLU A 39 -0.14 12.31 -6.60
CA GLU A 39 -0.15 12.93 -7.94
C GLU A 39 1.25 13.21 -8.50
N HIS A 40 2.19 13.56 -7.62
CA HIS A 40 3.57 13.92 -7.95
C HIS A 40 4.56 12.79 -7.64
N ASP A 41 4.08 11.55 -7.45
CA ASP A 41 4.97 10.41 -7.25
C ASP A 41 5.72 10.06 -8.54
N ILE A 42 6.78 9.27 -8.44
CA ILE A 42 7.50 8.82 -9.64
C ILE A 42 6.61 7.89 -10.49
N PRO A 43 6.76 7.91 -11.84
CA PRO A 43 5.86 7.16 -12.75
C PRO A 43 5.72 5.67 -12.44
N ASP A 44 6.76 5.06 -11.87
CA ASP A 44 6.78 3.64 -11.48
C ASP A 44 5.71 3.33 -10.42
N PHE A 45 5.38 4.25 -9.51
CA PHE A 45 4.33 4.03 -8.52
C PHE A 45 2.94 4.10 -9.12
N HIS A 46 2.72 4.92 -10.16
CA HIS A 46 1.45 4.90 -10.90
C HIS A 46 1.27 3.57 -11.63
N THR A 47 2.31 3.10 -12.30
CA THR A 47 2.30 1.81 -13.01
C THR A 47 2.12 0.64 -12.04
N GLY A 48 2.88 0.62 -10.95
CA GLY A 48 2.77 -0.39 -9.90
C GLY A 48 1.43 -0.35 -9.18
N GLY A 49 0.91 0.85 -8.90
CA GLY A 49 -0.41 1.05 -8.31
C GLY A 49 -1.53 0.48 -9.18
N GLN A 50 -1.47 0.70 -10.50
CA GLN A 50 -2.44 0.09 -11.42
C GLN A 50 -2.31 -1.44 -11.45
N ALA A 51 -1.09 -1.98 -11.45
CA ALA A 51 -0.89 -3.43 -11.39
C ALA A 51 -1.46 -4.05 -10.09
N LEU A 52 -1.38 -3.33 -8.96
CA LEU A 52 -2.01 -3.74 -7.70
C LEU A 52 -3.54 -3.69 -7.79
N VAL A 53 -4.11 -2.65 -8.40
CA VAL A 53 -5.55 -2.56 -8.65
C VAL A 53 -6.04 -3.75 -9.46
N ASP A 54 -5.38 -4.05 -10.57
CA ASP A 54 -5.76 -5.13 -11.47
C ASP A 54 -5.66 -6.49 -10.79
N ALA A 55 -4.60 -6.71 -9.99
CA ALA A 55 -4.37 -7.99 -9.33
C ALA A 55 -5.27 -8.23 -8.11
N THR A 56 -5.70 -7.17 -7.43
CA THR A 56 -6.53 -7.28 -6.20
C THR A 56 -8.01 -7.05 -6.46
N GLY A 57 -8.38 -6.55 -7.64
CA GLY A 57 -9.73 -6.10 -7.94
C GLY A 57 -10.12 -4.82 -7.19
N ALA A 58 -9.14 -4.04 -6.72
CA ALA A 58 -9.37 -2.77 -6.03
C ALA A 58 -9.89 -1.72 -7.02
N GLY A 59 -11.21 -1.69 -7.25
CA GLY A 59 -11.94 -0.83 -8.21
C GLY A 59 -11.12 0.16 -9.04
N GLN A 60 -10.66 1.27 -8.44
CA GLN A 60 -9.85 2.28 -9.11
C GLN A 60 -8.64 2.69 -8.27
N LEU A 61 -7.56 3.10 -8.97
CA LEU A 61 -6.39 3.71 -8.35
C LEU A 61 -6.75 5.12 -7.86
N ALA A 62 -6.61 5.37 -6.55
CA ALA A 62 -6.81 6.70 -5.98
C ALA A 62 -5.54 7.55 -6.16
N VAL A 63 -5.60 8.59 -6.99
CA VAL A 63 -4.51 9.57 -7.15
C VAL A 63 -4.77 10.75 -6.24
N ILE A 64 -3.87 11.00 -5.29
CA ILE A 64 -4.06 11.99 -4.23
C ILE A 64 -3.44 13.34 -4.64
N PRO A 65 -4.26 14.39 -4.83
CA PRO A 65 -3.77 15.67 -5.33
C PRO A 65 -2.72 16.30 -4.42
N GLY A 66 -1.66 16.84 -5.01
CA GLY A 66 -0.61 17.56 -4.29
C GLY A 66 0.30 16.68 -3.41
N ALA A 67 0.15 15.35 -3.42
CA ALA A 67 1.06 14.45 -2.71
C ALA A 67 2.16 13.91 -3.62
N ALA A 68 3.36 13.73 -3.07
CA ALA A 68 4.43 12.93 -3.66
C ALA A 68 4.42 11.53 -3.03
N HIS A 69 5.59 10.89 -2.91
CA HIS A 69 5.70 9.52 -2.43
C HIS A 69 5.16 9.29 -1.01
N LEU A 70 5.33 10.28 -0.12
CA LEU A 70 4.92 10.17 1.27
C LEU A 70 3.51 10.73 1.47
N VAL A 71 2.53 10.15 0.78
CA VAL A 71 1.11 10.55 0.81
C VAL A 71 0.56 10.81 2.23
N PRO A 72 0.86 9.98 3.26
CA PRO A 72 0.40 10.26 4.63
C PRO A 72 0.96 11.54 5.26
N LEU A 73 2.15 11.98 4.82
CA LEU A 73 2.78 13.21 5.29
C LEU A 73 2.30 14.42 4.51
N ASP A 74 2.22 14.30 3.18
CA ASP A 74 1.82 15.41 2.30
C ASP A 74 0.32 15.71 2.41
N GLN A 75 -0.51 14.67 2.52
CA GLN A 75 -1.97 14.74 2.51
C GLN A 75 -2.58 13.90 3.64
N PRO A 76 -2.40 14.30 4.91
CA PRO A 76 -2.84 13.53 6.07
C PRO A 76 -4.37 13.36 6.13
N LEU A 77 -5.14 14.38 5.74
CA LEU A 77 -6.60 14.32 5.76
C LEU A 77 -7.16 13.34 4.70
N TRP A 78 -6.58 13.34 3.50
CA TRP A 78 -6.91 12.35 2.47
C TRP A 78 -6.63 10.93 2.94
N THR A 79 -5.46 10.71 3.53
CA THR A 79 -5.07 9.40 4.06
C THR A 79 -6.04 8.92 5.14
N CYS A 80 -6.37 9.79 6.11
CA CYS A 80 -7.38 9.49 7.13
C CYS A 80 -8.75 9.18 6.53
N GLY A 81 -9.17 9.91 5.47
CA GLY A 81 -10.41 9.68 4.76
C GLY A 81 -10.47 8.32 4.07
N LEU A 82 -9.39 7.92 3.38
CA LEU A 82 -9.29 6.61 2.71
C LEU A 82 -9.40 5.46 3.71
N ILE A 83 -8.68 5.53 4.84
CA ILE A 83 -8.71 4.50 5.89
C ILE A 83 -10.11 4.41 6.50
N GLN A 84 -10.73 5.54 6.82
CA GLN A 84 -12.09 5.56 7.37
C GLN A 84 -13.12 5.03 6.38
N GLY A 85 -13.02 5.37 5.08
CA GLY A 85 -13.91 4.86 4.04
C GLY A 85 -13.82 3.34 3.93
N LEU A 86 -12.59 2.81 3.88
CA LEU A 86 -12.34 1.37 3.84
C LEU A 86 -13.01 0.63 5.03
N MET A 87 -12.99 1.23 6.21
CA MET A 87 -13.59 0.67 7.43
C MET A 87 -15.12 0.86 7.50
N ARG A 88 -15.66 2.00 7.06
CA ARG A 88 -17.07 2.39 7.27
C ARG A 88 -18.04 1.73 6.31
N ASP A 89 -17.64 1.48 5.07
CA ASP A 89 -18.53 0.86 4.08
C ASP A 89 -18.83 -0.63 4.40
N GLY A 90 -18.41 -1.13 5.57
CA GLY A 90 -18.55 -2.50 6.06
C GLY A 90 -19.76 -2.77 6.98
N ALA A 91 -20.73 -1.87 7.09
CA ALA A 91 -21.96 -2.17 7.83
C ALA A 91 -23.00 -2.95 6.97
N THR A 92 -23.03 -4.26 7.22
CA THR A 92 -24.07 -5.29 6.99
C THR A 92 -23.84 -6.32 5.86
N VAL A 93 -23.64 -7.58 6.29
CA VAL A 93 -24.31 -8.75 5.69
C VAL A 93 -25.22 -9.32 6.77
N PRO A 94 -26.55 -9.14 6.71
CA PRO A 94 -27.47 -9.99 7.46
C PRO A 94 -27.55 -11.33 6.71
N VAL A 95 -27.01 -12.39 7.28
CA VAL A 95 -27.31 -13.75 6.82
C VAL A 95 -28.67 -14.10 7.40
N ALA A 96 -29.69 -14.11 6.55
CA ALA A 96 -30.98 -14.70 6.88
C ALA A 96 -30.83 -16.22 6.97
N ARG A 97 -31.16 -16.78 8.14
CA ARG A 97 -31.93 -18.03 8.26
C ARG A 97 -32.88 -17.90 9.44
#